data_AF-X6D382-F1
#
_entry.id   AF-X6D382-F1
#
_cell.length_a   1.000
_cell.length_b   1.000
_cell.length_c   1.000
_cell.angle_alpha   90.00
_cell.angle_beta   90.00
_cell.angle_gamma   90.00
#
_symmetry.space_group_name_H-M   'P 1'
#
loop_
_entity.id
_entity.type
_entity.pdbx_description
1 polymer ?
#
loop_
_entity_poly.entity_id
_entity_poly.type
_entity_poly.pdbx_seq_one_letter_code
_entity_poly.pdbx_strand_id
1 'polypeptide(L)'
;MFTAVAIVAAFLFIFGDGFDGEHDTRLAQALAPFGVALFALVTFCTVSWRGSISVRQANQAENEGRARLLQEGAKLLSEPSKPSHVSAGVATLSVLIHSGQGDYAWSAMNLLADFVEDHMRSYHGNRHREEISGVMRSGDEAGFNTGRSITFCVVEPEEDYHYDDDPVYWHYIPGFASVKYFGGEFPFDDEYEIDRLENASFNGVTIARWNRVTIDGRFDRSTFKNCAITRVDSVDSLNHHANYKHAFEKCDFSNCIFADERMLAVDFREGENYFRADAPPTLAGGTAAIDWAALLNRRE
;
A
#
# COMPACT_ATOMS: atom_id res chain seq x y z
N MET A 1 -30.01 -17.25 -43.14
CA MET A 1 -30.21 -17.31 -44.61
C MET A 1 -29.30 -18.33 -45.28
N PHE A 2 -27.98 -18.33 -45.04
CA PHE A 2 -27.03 -19.22 -45.74
C PHE A 2 -27.33 -20.73 -45.58
N THR A 3 -27.67 -21.18 -44.36
CA THR A 3 -28.06 -22.58 -44.06
C THR A 3 -29.33 -23.00 -44.77
N ALA A 4 -30.34 -22.14 -44.81
CA ALA A 4 -31.60 -22.42 -45.50
C ALA A 4 -31.39 -22.53 -47.02
N VAL A 5 -30.57 -21.65 -47.61
CA VAL A 5 -30.23 -21.68 -49.04
C VAL A 5 -29.43 -22.94 -49.39
N ALA A 6 -28.48 -23.36 -48.54
CA ALA A 6 -27.69 -24.58 -48.75
C ALA A 6 -28.54 -25.86 -48.68
N ILE A 7 -29.49 -25.94 -47.74
CA ILE A 7 -30.41 -27.06 -47.62
C ILE A 7 -31.35 -27.14 -48.83
N VAL A 8 -31.90 -26.01 -49.27
CA VAL A 8 -32.78 -25.95 -50.46
C VAL A 8 -32.01 -26.29 -51.74
N ALA A 9 -30.78 -25.80 -51.90
CA ALA A 9 -29.94 -26.13 -53.05
C ALA A 9 -29.56 -27.62 -53.09
N ALA A 10 -29.22 -28.22 -51.94
CA ALA A 10 -28.95 -29.65 -51.85
C ALA A 10 -30.20 -30.49 -52.16
N PHE A 11 -31.38 -30.06 -51.69
CA PHE A 11 -32.65 -30.72 -51.97
C PHE A 11 -33.01 -30.67 -53.47
N LEU A 12 -32.84 -29.50 -54.11
CA LEU A 12 -33.06 -29.34 -55.55
C LEU A 12 -32.03 -30.11 -56.39
N PHE A 13 -30.79 -30.27 -55.90
CA PHE A 13 -29.76 -31.02 -56.58
C PHE A 13 -29.98 -32.54 -56.51
N ILE A 14 -30.51 -33.06 -55.39
CA ILE A 14 -30.77 -34.49 -55.22
C ILE A 14 -32.07 -34.91 -55.91
N PHE A 15 -33.11 -34.08 -55.90
CA PHE A 15 -34.45 -34.46 -56.38
C PHE A 15 -34.88 -33.73 -57.66
N GLY A 16 -33.98 -33.00 -58.32
CA GLY A 16 -34.28 -32.16 -59.48
C GLY A 16 -34.65 -32.93 -60.76
N ASP A 17 -34.11 -34.13 -60.94
CA ASP A 17 -34.27 -34.94 -62.17
C ASP A 17 -35.31 -36.08 -62.05
N GLY A 18 -36.03 -36.16 -60.93
CA GLY A 18 -37.04 -37.21 -60.65
C GLY A 18 -36.50 -38.37 -59.81
N PHE A 19 -37.39 -39.06 -59.10
CA PHE A 19 -37.03 -40.06 -58.09
C PHE A 19 -36.50 -41.36 -58.73
N ASP A 20 -35.20 -41.62 -58.57
CA ASP A 20 -34.55 -42.89 -58.91
C ASP A 20 -33.93 -43.48 -57.64
N GLY A 21 -34.59 -44.50 -57.08
CA GLY A 21 -34.37 -44.98 -55.72
C GLY A 21 -32.93 -45.47 -55.43
N GLU A 22 -32.16 -45.86 -56.44
CA GLU A 22 -30.78 -46.35 -56.29
C GLU A 22 -29.73 -45.24 -56.48
N HIS A 23 -30.02 -44.24 -57.31
CA HIS A 23 -29.13 -43.09 -57.54
C HIS A 23 -29.27 -42.05 -56.41
N ASP A 24 -30.51 -41.75 -56.01
CA ASP A 24 -30.83 -40.76 -54.98
C ASP A 24 -30.34 -41.19 -53.59
N THR A 25 -30.41 -42.49 -53.29
CA THR A 25 -29.90 -43.04 -52.02
C THR A 25 -28.38 -42.94 -51.92
N ARG A 26 -27.66 -43.12 -53.04
CA ARG A 26 -26.19 -42.99 -53.08
C ARG A 26 -25.74 -41.54 -52.94
N LEU A 27 -26.43 -40.62 -53.60
CA LEU A 27 -26.20 -39.17 -53.48
C LEU A 27 -26.53 -38.65 -52.07
N ALA A 28 -27.65 -39.10 -51.49
CA ALA A 28 -28.01 -38.78 -50.11
C ALA A 28 -26.99 -39.31 -49.09
N GLN A 29 -26.48 -40.54 -49.27
CA GLN A 29 -25.43 -41.10 -48.42
C GLN A 29 -24.09 -40.35 -48.57
N ALA A 30 -23.76 -39.86 -49.77
CA ALA A 30 -22.55 -39.07 -49.99
C ALA A 30 -22.63 -37.67 -49.36
N LEU A 31 -23.82 -37.06 -49.30
CA LEU A 31 -24.05 -35.72 -48.74
C LEU A 31 -24.35 -35.70 -47.24
N ALA A 32 -24.80 -36.82 -46.66
CA ALA A 32 -25.11 -36.95 -45.24
C ALA A 32 -23.98 -36.48 -44.29
N PRO A 33 -22.70 -36.81 -44.51
CA PRO A 33 -21.60 -36.36 -43.63
C PRO A 33 -21.44 -34.83 -43.61
N PHE A 34 -21.70 -34.17 -44.74
CA PHE A 34 -21.63 -32.71 -44.85
C PHE A 34 -22.81 -32.04 -44.14
N GLY A 35 -24.00 -32.63 -44.22
CA GLY A 35 -25.17 -32.19 -43.44
C GLY A 35 -24.90 -32.24 -41.94
N VAL A 36 -24.37 -33.37 -41.45
CA VAL A 36 -24.00 -33.54 -40.03
C VAL A 36 -22.92 -32.53 -39.62
N ALA A 37 -21.89 -32.32 -40.44
CA ALA A 37 -20.84 -31.34 -40.17
C ALA A 37 -21.38 -29.89 -40.11
N LEU A 38 -22.31 -29.54 -41.02
CA LEU A 38 -22.96 -28.22 -41.01
C LEU A 38 -23.81 -28.03 -39.76
N PHE A 39 -24.58 -29.04 -39.36
CA PHE A 39 -25.36 -29.00 -38.11
C PHE A 39 -24.46 -28.87 -36.88
N ALA A 40 -23.36 -29.61 -36.84
CA ALA A 40 -22.37 -29.50 -35.76
C ALA A 40 -21.75 -28.09 -35.69
N LEU A 41 -21.40 -27.50 -36.83
CA LEU A 41 -20.86 -26.14 -36.91
C LEU A 41 -21.89 -25.10 -36.42
N VAL A 42 -23.14 -25.18 -36.87
CA VAL A 42 -24.20 -24.26 -36.44
C VAL A 42 -24.45 -24.38 -34.94
N THR A 43 -24.44 -25.61 -34.42
CA THR A 43 -24.61 -25.90 -32.99
C THR A 43 -23.44 -25.31 -32.20
N PHE A 44 -22.20 -25.55 -32.63
CA PHE A 44 -21.00 -24.99 -32.03
C PHE A 44 -21.00 -23.46 -32.02
N CYS A 45 -21.33 -22.82 -33.15
CA CYS A 45 -21.44 -21.36 -33.25
C CYS A 45 -22.54 -20.81 -32.34
N THR A 46 -23.69 -21.50 -32.23
CA THR A 46 -24.80 -21.09 -31.37
C THR A 46 -24.43 -21.21 -29.89
N VAL A 47 -23.79 -22.31 -29.49
CA VAL A 47 -23.31 -22.51 -28.11
C VAL A 47 -22.22 -21.49 -27.78
N SER A 48 -21.28 -21.26 -28.68
CA SER A 48 -20.20 -20.27 -28.51
C SER A 48 -20.75 -18.85 -28.39
N TRP A 49 -21.75 -18.48 -29.21
CA TRP A 49 -22.42 -17.20 -29.13
C TRP A 49 -23.17 -17.02 -27.80
N ARG A 50 -23.97 -18.02 -27.39
CA ARG A 50 -24.70 -17.99 -26.11
C ARG A 50 -23.73 -17.95 -24.92
N GLY A 51 -22.65 -18.71 -24.98
CA GLY A 51 -21.57 -18.68 -23.99
C GLY A 51 -20.94 -17.29 -23.89
N SER A 52 -20.58 -16.68 -25.02
CA SER A 52 -20.02 -15.32 -25.04
C SER A 52 -20.99 -14.27 -24.49
N ILE A 53 -22.30 -14.38 -24.76
CA ILE A 53 -23.29 -13.46 -24.19
C ILE A 53 -23.42 -13.67 -22.68
N SER A 54 -23.50 -14.91 -22.22
CA SER A 54 -23.60 -15.23 -20.79
C SER A 54 -22.39 -14.71 -20.01
N VAL A 55 -21.18 -14.84 -20.57
CA VAL A 55 -19.96 -14.27 -19.97
C VAL A 55 -20.01 -12.74 -19.94
N ARG A 56 -20.48 -12.08 -21.01
CA ARG A 56 -20.62 -10.61 -21.02
C ARG A 56 -21.64 -10.13 -19.99
N GLN A 57 -22.77 -10.81 -19.86
CA GLN A 57 -23.81 -10.48 -18.88
C GLN A 57 -23.30 -10.69 -17.44
N ALA A 58 -22.58 -11.78 -17.19
CA ALA A 58 -21.96 -12.04 -15.89
C ALA A 58 -20.94 -10.94 -15.52
N ASN A 59 -20.05 -10.57 -16.45
CA ASN A 59 -19.07 -9.50 -16.23
C ASN A 59 -19.75 -8.15 -15.99
N GLN A 60 -20.83 -7.84 -16.70
CA GLN A 60 -21.58 -6.60 -16.48
C GLN A 60 -22.23 -6.57 -15.10
N ALA A 61 -22.89 -7.66 -14.70
CA ALA A 61 -23.51 -7.77 -13.38
C ALA A 61 -22.48 -7.68 -12.25
N GLU A 62 -21.30 -8.26 -12.43
CA GLU A 62 -20.20 -8.17 -11.48
C GLU A 62 -19.68 -6.74 -11.34
N ASN A 63 -19.49 -6.03 -12.47
CA ASN A 63 -19.05 -4.63 -12.46
C ASN A 63 -20.09 -3.71 -11.80
N GLU A 64 -21.38 -3.89 -12.09
CA GLU A 64 -22.47 -3.16 -11.43
C GLU A 64 -22.49 -3.43 -9.91
N GLY A 65 -22.28 -4.68 -9.50
CA GLY A 65 -22.17 -5.05 -8.08
C GLY A 65 -21.01 -4.35 -7.38
N ARG A 66 -19.83 -4.31 -8.00
CA ARG A 66 -18.64 -3.64 -7.46
C ARG A 66 -18.80 -2.12 -7.38
N ALA A 67 -19.38 -1.51 -8.41
CA ALA A 67 -19.68 -0.07 -8.39
C ALA A 67 -20.65 0.28 -7.25
N ARG A 68 -21.61 -0.59 -6.97
CA ARG A 68 -22.54 -0.44 -5.84
C ARG A 68 -21.82 -0.55 -4.49
N LEU A 69 -20.93 -1.54 -4.31
CA LEU A 69 -20.11 -1.65 -3.10
C LEU A 69 -19.26 -0.40 -2.88
N LEU A 70 -18.66 0.16 -3.94
CA LEU A 70 -17.87 1.39 -3.86
C LEU A 70 -18.73 2.56 -3.38
N GLN A 71 -19.93 2.71 -3.95
CA GLN A 71 -20.88 3.76 -3.57
C GLN A 71 -21.39 3.60 -2.13
N GLU A 72 -21.70 2.37 -1.71
CA GLU A 72 -22.14 2.07 -0.34
C GLU A 72 -21.02 2.33 0.66
N GLY A 73 -19.78 1.91 0.36
CA GLY A 73 -18.59 2.18 1.18
C GLY A 73 -18.33 3.68 1.35
N ALA A 74 -18.35 4.44 0.24
CA ALA A 74 -18.20 5.89 0.25
C ALA A 74 -19.29 6.58 1.10
N LYS A 75 -20.55 6.17 0.93
CA LYS A 75 -21.68 6.71 1.69
C LYS A 75 -21.51 6.46 3.20
N LEU A 76 -21.09 5.26 3.58
CA LEU A 76 -20.88 4.90 4.97
C LEU A 76 -19.73 5.71 5.61
N LEU A 77 -18.62 5.90 4.88
CA LEU A 77 -17.50 6.75 5.33
C LEU A 77 -17.89 8.22 5.50
N SER A 78 -18.84 8.72 4.70
CA SER A 78 -19.32 10.10 4.78
C SER A 78 -20.12 10.42 6.05
N GLU A 79 -20.40 9.43 6.90
CA GLU A 79 -21.09 9.59 8.19
C GLU A 79 -20.14 9.33 9.38
N PRO A 80 -19.07 10.14 9.58
CA PRO A 80 -18.02 9.87 10.57
C PRO A 80 -18.51 9.93 12.02
N SER A 81 -19.67 10.54 12.27
CA SER A 81 -20.32 10.59 13.58
C SER A 81 -20.91 9.24 14.01
N LYS A 82 -20.99 8.25 13.12
CA LYS A 82 -21.48 6.89 13.40
C LYS A 82 -20.33 5.89 13.22
N PRO A 83 -19.64 5.49 14.29
CA PRO A 83 -18.50 4.59 14.19
C PRO A 83 -18.79 3.25 13.52
N SER A 84 -20.00 2.71 13.71
CA SER A 84 -20.42 1.48 13.03
C SER A 84 -20.53 1.65 11.51
N HIS A 85 -20.89 2.84 11.03
CA HIS A 85 -20.91 3.14 9.61
C HIS A 85 -19.49 3.21 9.07
N VAL A 86 -18.57 3.90 9.75
CA VAL A 86 -17.16 3.99 9.31
C VAL A 86 -16.56 2.59 9.17
N SER A 87 -16.65 1.74 10.20
CA SER A 87 -16.13 0.36 10.11
C SER A 87 -16.82 -0.46 9.01
N ALA A 88 -18.15 -0.33 8.84
CA ALA A 88 -18.84 -1.00 7.74
C ALA A 88 -18.38 -0.49 6.36
N GLY A 89 -18.08 0.81 6.24
CA GLY A 89 -17.52 1.43 5.05
C GLY A 89 -16.14 0.89 4.72
N VAL A 90 -15.23 0.87 5.71
CA VAL A 90 -13.88 0.31 5.59
C VAL A 90 -13.93 -1.16 5.19
N ALA A 91 -14.77 -1.98 5.84
CA ALA A 91 -14.97 -3.38 5.48
C ALA A 91 -15.50 -3.56 4.05
N THR A 92 -16.43 -2.70 3.62
CA THR A 92 -16.99 -2.75 2.25
C THR A 92 -15.92 -2.42 1.20
N LEU A 93 -15.11 -1.39 1.44
CA LEU A 93 -14.00 -1.01 0.55
C LEU A 93 -12.88 -2.06 0.55
N SER A 94 -12.63 -2.70 1.69
CA SER A 94 -11.68 -3.82 1.79
C SER A 94 -12.02 -4.96 0.83
N VAL A 95 -13.30 -5.29 0.62
CA VAL A 95 -13.71 -6.30 -0.38
C VAL A 95 -13.26 -5.93 -1.78
N LEU A 96 -13.36 -4.65 -2.16
CA LEU A 96 -12.94 -4.17 -3.48
C LEU A 96 -11.42 -4.26 -3.65
N ILE A 97 -10.66 -3.90 -2.61
CA ILE A 97 -9.19 -3.97 -2.60
C ILE A 97 -8.73 -5.42 -2.75
N HIS A 98 -9.29 -6.35 -1.97
CA HIS A 98 -8.94 -7.77 -2.04
C HIS A 98 -9.39 -8.47 -3.34
N SER A 99 -10.38 -7.91 -4.05
CA SER A 99 -10.83 -8.47 -5.33
C SER A 99 -9.80 -8.36 -6.47
N GLY A 100 -8.76 -7.52 -6.30
CA GLY A 100 -7.64 -7.40 -7.24
C GLY A 100 -7.95 -6.67 -8.55
N GLN A 101 -9.12 -6.03 -8.64
CA GLN A 101 -9.53 -5.29 -9.84
C GLN A 101 -9.06 -3.85 -9.75
N GLY A 102 -8.05 -3.52 -10.57
CA GLY A 102 -7.32 -2.25 -10.54
C GLY A 102 -8.21 -1.04 -10.27
N ASP A 103 -9.09 -0.67 -11.19
CA ASP A 103 -9.83 0.60 -11.08
C ASP A 103 -10.66 0.74 -9.79
N TYR A 104 -11.30 -0.34 -9.34
CA TYR A 104 -12.12 -0.33 -8.11
C TYR A 104 -11.26 -0.36 -6.84
N ALA A 105 -10.16 -1.14 -6.83
CA ALA A 105 -9.23 -1.18 -5.71
C ALA A 105 -8.55 0.19 -5.53
N TRP A 106 -8.10 0.81 -6.62
CA TRP A 106 -7.54 2.17 -6.62
C TRP A 106 -8.56 3.21 -6.14
N SER A 107 -9.82 3.12 -6.58
CA SER A 107 -10.89 4.04 -6.12
C SER A 107 -11.19 3.85 -4.63
N ALA A 108 -11.22 2.61 -4.14
CA ALA A 108 -11.43 2.29 -2.73
C ALA A 108 -10.28 2.81 -1.85
N MET A 109 -9.03 2.63 -2.30
CA MET A 109 -7.85 3.16 -1.63
C MET A 109 -7.86 4.69 -1.55
N ASN A 110 -8.32 5.37 -2.61
CA ASN A 110 -8.47 6.82 -2.60
C ASN A 110 -9.54 7.30 -1.60
N LEU A 111 -10.66 6.59 -1.47
CA LEU A 111 -11.68 6.94 -0.47
C LEU A 111 -11.18 6.77 0.97
N LEU A 112 -10.38 5.72 1.23
CA LEU A 112 -9.73 5.54 2.53
C LEU A 112 -8.70 6.64 2.79
N ALA A 113 -7.93 7.02 1.77
CA ALA A 113 -6.98 8.11 1.86
C ALA A 113 -7.65 9.47 2.13
N ASP A 114 -8.78 9.76 1.47
CA ASP A 114 -9.58 10.96 1.74
C ASP A 114 -10.03 10.99 3.21
N PHE A 115 -10.49 9.86 3.75
CA PHE A 115 -10.86 9.78 5.15
C PHE A 115 -9.67 10.04 6.10
N VAL A 116 -8.49 9.51 5.77
CA VAL A 116 -7.25 9.78 6.54
C VAL A 116 -6.88 11.26 6.47
N GLU A 117 -6.94 11.88 5.30
CA GLU A 117 -6.66 13.31 5.11
C GLU A 117 -7.66 14.20 5.86
N ASP A 118 -8.94 13.85 5.88
CA ASP A 118 -9.97 14.67 6.51
C ASP A 118 -10.01 14.52 8.04
N HIS A 119 -9.67 13.33 8.56
CA HIS A 119 -9.89 12.99 9.96
C HIS A 119 -8.63 12.64 10.76
N MET A 120 -7.47 12.51 10.12
CA MET A 120 -6.22 12.10 10.78
C MET A 120 -5.03 13.00 10.43
N ARG A 121 -5.21 14.05 9.63
CA ARG A 121 -4.11 14.90 9.15
C ARG A 121 -3.30 15.58 10.25
N SER A 122 -3.95 15.96 11.35
CA SER A 122 -3.31 16.66 12.47
C SER A 122 -3.13 15.80 13.72
N TYR A 123 -3.74 14.61 13.77
CA TYR A 123 -3.73 13.73 14.94
C TYR A 123 -4.13 12.30 14.56
N HIS A 124 -3.36 11.30 15.00
CA HIS A 124 -3.63 9.88 14.67
C HIS A 124 -4.41 9.12 15.75
N GLY A 125 -4.87 9.74 16.84
CA GLY A 125 -5.71 9.08 17.84
C GLY A 125 -7.16 8.88 17.38
N ASN A 126 -7.34 8.32 16.19
CA ASN A 126 -8.63 7.96 15.62
C ASN A 126 -8.90 6.47 15.88
N ARG A 127 -10.08 6.14 16.40
CA ARG A 127 -10.48 4.75 16.73
C ARG A 127 -10.49 3.79 15.53
N HIS A 128 -10.59 4.32 14.31
CA HIS A 128 -10.62 3.54 13.07
C HIS A 128 -9.25 3.47 12.39
N ARG A 129 -8.23 4.14 12.95
CA ARG A 129 -6.87 4.19 12.36
C ARG A 129 -6.34 2.80 12.06
N GLU A 130 -6.41 1.88 13.02
CA GLU A 130 -5.84 0.53 12.86
C GLU A 130 -6.57 -0.26 11.77
N GLU A 131 -7.90 -0.20 11.75
CA GLU A 131 -8.73 -0.84 10.71
C GLU A 131 -8.40 -0.29 9.31
N ILE A 132 -8.32 1.04 9.19
CA ILE A 132 -8.01 1.71 7.92
C ILE A 132 -6.56 1.43 7.49
N SER A 133 -5.59 1.57 8.40
CA SER A 133 -4.18 1.32 8.14
C SER A 133 -3.95 -0.13 7.71
N GLY A 134 -4.63 -1.10 8.36
CA GLY A 134 -4.57 -2.50 7.97
C GLY A 134 -5.13 -2.76 6.57
N VAL A 135 -6.27 -2.17 6.21
CA VAL A 135 -6.83 -2.32 4.85
C VAL A 135 -5.95 -1.64 3.81
N MET A 136 -5.44 -0.44 4.11
CA MET A 136 -4.52 0.27 3.22
C MET A 136 -3.19 -0.48 3.06
N ARG A 137 -2.72 -1.19 4.09
CA ARG A 137 -1.53 -2.07 4.02
C ARG A 137 -1.75 -3.18 3.02
N SER A 138 -2.86 -3.92 3.15
CA SER A 138 -3.20 -4.99 2.20
C SER A 138 -3.32 -4.47 0.77
N GLY A 139 -3.85 -3.25 0.58
CA GLY A 139 -3.92 -2.60 -0.72
C GLY A 139 -2.54 -2.25 -1.29
N ASP A 140 -1.65 -1.67 -0.47
CA ASP A 140 -0.29 -1.32 -0.84
C ASP A 140 0.55 -2.55 -1.21
N GLU A 141 0.47 -3.62 -0.41
CA GLU A 141 1.11 -4.91 -0.66
C GLU A 141 0.61 -5.58 -1.94
N ALA A 142 -0.66 -5.38 -2.29
CA ALA A 142 -1.26 -5.83 -3.55
C ALA A 142 -0.91 -4.93 -4.76
N GLY A 143 -0.15 -3.84 -4.55
CA GLY A 143 0.26 -2.90 -5.60
C GLY A 143 -0.79 -1.82 -5.92
N PHE A 144 -1.80 -1.65 -5.07
CA PHE A 144 -2.84 -0.62 -5.18
C PHE A 144 -2.55 0.54 -4.23
N ASN A 145 -1.38 1.19 -4.36
CA ASN A 145 -1.15 2.45 -3.67
C ASN A 145 -2.06 3.55 -4.26
N THR A 146 -2.19 4.67 -3.58
CA THR A 146 -3.04 5.78 -4.05
C THR A 146 -2.36 6.66 -5.10
N GLY A 147 -1.04 6.52 -5.28
CA GLY A 147 -0.21 7.46 -6.03
C GLY A 147 -0.06 8.84 -5.40
N ARG A 148 -0.71 9.08 -4.24
CA ARG A 148 -0.77 10.40 -3.59
C ARG A 148 0.34 10.57 -2.57
N SER A 149 0.70 11.84 -2.35
CA SER A 149 1.54 12.26 -1.24
C SER A 149 0.66 12.83 -0.13
N ILE A 150 0.91 12.43 1.11
CA ILE A 150 0.23 12.98 2.29
C ILE A 150 1.23 13.68 3.22
N THR A 151 0.75 14.71 3.91
CA THR A 151 1.53 15.42 4.93
C THR A 151 0.72 15.52 6.21
N PHE A 152 1.24 14.90 7.25
CA PHE A 152 0.78 14.98 8.62
C PHE A 152 1.56 16.08 9.35
N CYS A 153 0.84 16.96 10.03
CA CYS A 153 1.45 18.11 10.70
C CYS A 153 0.73 18.38 12.01
N VAL A 154 1.50 18.56 13.08
CA VAL A 154 0.95 19.12 14.32
C VAL A 154 0.47 20.52 13.99
N VAL A 155 -0.83 20.76 14.14
CA VAL A 155 -1.36 22.12 14.09
C VAL A 155 -1.06 22.72 15.45
N GLU A 156 -0.30 23.83 15.49
CA GLU A 156 -0.15 24.58 16.73
C GLU A 156 -1.56 24.92 17.24
N PRO A 157 -1.92 24.52 18.47
CA PRO A 157 -3.24 24.83 18.98
C PRO A 157 -3.40 26.35 18.97
N GLU A 158 -4.52 26.84 18.42
CA GLU A 158 -4.95 28.23 18.62
C GLU A 158 -5.00 28.47 20.14
N GLU A 159 -3.98 29.20 20.64
CA GLU A 159 -3.67 29.81 21.95
C GLU A 159 -4.44 29.47 23.27
N ASP A 160 -5.40 28.55 23.30
CA ASP A 160 -6.34 28.39 24.41
C ASP A 160 -6.60 26.93 24.82
N TYR A 161 -5.86 25.96 24.25
CA TYR A 161 -5.91 24.56 24.69
C TYR A 161 -4.80 24.25 25.69
N HIS A 162 -5.08 24.53 26.96
CA HIS A 162 -4.43 23.88 28.09
C HIS A 162 -4.88 22.41 28.16
N TYR A 163 -4.29 21.54 27.34
CA TYR A 163 -4.21 20.12 27.65
C TYR A 163 -2.80 19.81 28.12
N ASP A 164 -2.72 18.98 29.16
CA ASP A 164 -1.50 18.42 29.70
C ASP A 164 -0.53 17.97 28.58
N ASP A 165 0.75 18.29 28.76
CA ASP A 165 2.00 18.16 27.95
C ASP A 165 2.22 16.91 27.05
N ASP A 166 1.20 16.15 26.65
CA ASP A 166 1.37 14.95 25.83
C ASP A 166 1.60 15.30 24.34
N PRO A 167 2.67 14.78 23.72
CA PRO A 167 2.97 15.04 22.32
C PRO A 167 1.92 14.39 21.40
N VAL A 168 1.72 14.97 20.20
CA VAL A 168 0.96 14.30 19.13
C VAL A 168 1.72 13.05 18.69
N TYR A 169 1.11 11.89 18.90
CA TYR A 169 1.67 10.61 18.44
C TYR A 169 1.27 10.32 17.00
N TRP A 170 2.29 10.08 16.18
CA TRP A 170 2.17 9.67 14.79
C TRP A 170 2.29 8.15 14.65
N HIS A 171 1.65 7.62 13.64
CA HIS A 171 1.70 6.20 13.28
C HIS A 171 1.83 6.08 11.77
N TYR A 172 2.54 5.05 11.31
CA TYR A 172 2.65 4.82 9.87
C TYR A 172 1.30 4.40 9.27
N ILE A 173 0.87 5.11 8.23
CA ILE A 173 -0.32 4.77 7.44
C ILE A 173 0.16 4.49 6.01
N PRO A 174 0.13 3.22 5.57
CA PRO A 174 0.61 2.79 4.25
C PRO A 174 -0.36 3.17 3.13
N GLY A 175 -0.02 2.83 1.88
CA GLY A 175 -0.89 3.07 0.72
C GLY A 175 -0.75 4.47 0.10
N PHE A 176 0.17 5.30 0.57
CA PHE A 176 0.57 6.56 -0.06
C PHE A 176 1.89 6.40 -0.81
N ALA A 177 2.05 7.12 -1.93
CA ALA A 177 3.31 7.16 -2.67
C ALA A 177 4.42 7.83 -1.85
N SER A 178 4.08 8.79 -0.99
CA SER A 178 5.00 9.36 -0.01
C SER A 178 4.27 9.92 1.20
N VAL A 179 4.84 9.74 2.39
CA VAL A 179 4.27 10.22 3.66
C VAL A 179 5.24 11.17 4.33
N LYS A 180 4.77 12.35 4.74
CA LYS A 180 5.59 13.33 5.45
C LYS A 180 5.01 13.62 6.82
N TYR A 181 5.84 13.55 7.85
CA TYR A 181 5.48 13.88 9.23
C TYR A 181 6.19 15.16 9.65
N PHE A 182 5.45 16.08 10.27
CA PHE A 182 5.97 17.34 10.82
C PHE A 182 5.61 17.47 12.30
N GLY A 183 6.62 17.68 13.14
CA GLY A 183 6.45 17.80 14.60
C GLY A 183 6.03 16.49 15.27
N GLY A 184 5.65 16.54 16.54
CA GLY A 184 5.10 15.39 17.28
C GLY A 184 6.12 14.30 17.59
N GLU A 185 5.63 13.14 18.03
CA GLU A 185 6.41 11.95 18.36
C GLU A 185 5.99 10.78 17.46
N PHE A 186 6.97 10.04 16.93
CA PHE A 186 6.79 8.79 16.19
C PHE A 186 7.30 7.64 17.06
N PRO A 187 6.44 7.08 17.93
CA PRO A 187 6.81 6.01 18.84
C PRO A 187 7.08 4.71 18.09
N PHE A 188 7.78 3.79 18.74
CA PHE A 188 7.96 2.42 18.28
C PHE A 188 6.61 1.75 18.00
N ASP A 189 6.57 1.07 16.86
CA ASP A 189 5.44 0.29 16.37
C ASP A 189 6.00 -1.09 15.98
N ASP A 190 5.45 -2.16 16.55
CA ASP A 190 5.95 -3.53 16.36
C ASP A 190 5.54 -4.13 15.01
N GLU A 191 4.63 -3.49 14.29
CA GLU A 191 4.21 -3.91 12.96
C GLU A 191 5.18 -3.43 11.86
N TYR A 192 6.10 -2.51 12.18
CA TYR A 192 6.98 -1.88 11.21
C TYR A 192 8.45 -1.87 11.63
N GLU A 193 9.33 -1.80 10.64
CA GLU A 193 10.73 -1.45 10.83
C GLU A 193 10.94 -0.05 10.23
N ILE A 194 11.30 0.95 11.02
CA ILE A 194 11.45 2.34 10.54
C ILE A 194 12.45 2.44 9.38
N ASP A 195 13.48 1.60 9.39
CA ASP A 195 14.47 1.50 8.32
C ASP A 195 13.88 1.05 6.97
N ARG A 196 12.71 0.38 6.96
CA ARG A 196 12.01 -0.05 5.74
C ARG A 196 10.96 0.94 5.26
N LEU A 197 10.72 2.03 5.99
CA LEU A 197 9.78 3.08 5.61
C LEU A 197 10.44 4.04 4.61
N GLU A 198 10.73 3.56 3.39
CA GLU A 198 11.48 4.30 2.37
C GLU A 198 10.69 5.49 1.80
N ASN A 199 9.37 5.42 1.79
CA ASN A 199 8.47 6.47 1.33
C ASN A 199 8.12 7.50 2.42
N ALA A 200 8.64 7.33 3.64
CA ALA A 200 8.37 8.20 4.78
C ALA A 200 9.51 9.20 5.02
N SER A 201 9.16 10.45 5.34
CA SER A 201 10.11 11.47 5.80
C SER A 201 9.60 12.16 7.05
N PHE A 202 10.52 12.52 7.94
CA PHE A 202 10.27 13.06 9.27
C PHE A 202 10.96 14.42 9.38
N ASN A 203 10.19 15.46 9.67
CA ASN A 203 10.70 16.82 9.86
C ASN A 203 10.36 17.35 11.26
N GLY A 204 11.37 17.57 12.10
CA GLY A 204 11.14 18.04 13.46
C GLY A 204 10.36 17.06 14.33
N VAL A 205 10.42 15.77 14.00
CA VAL A 205 9.69 14.70 14.70
C VAL A 205 10.60 14.08 15.76
N THR A 206 10.04 13.71 16.92
CA THR A 206 10.74 12.89 17.91
C THR A 206 10.55 11.41 17.58
N ILE A 207 11.60 10.72 17.14
CA ILE A 207 11.60 9.27 16.93
C ILE A 207 11.91 8.59 18.27
N ALA A 208 10.98 7.79 18.80
CA ALA A 208 11.09 7.28 20.16
C ALA A 208 11.06 5.74 20.24
N ARG A 209 11.97 5.16 21.04
CA ARG A 209 11.98 3.75 21.46
C ARG A 209 12.20 2.70 20.34
N TRP A 210 12.63 3.12 19.16
CA TRP A 210 12.94 2.22 18.06
C TRP A 210 14.22 1.40 18.31
N ASN A 211 14.15 0.09 18.07
CA ASN A 211 15.24 -0.86 18.35
C ASN A 211 16.33 -0.91 17.27
N ARG A 212 16.06 -0.37 16.07
CA ARG A 212 17.00 -0.30 14.96
C ARG A 212 16.68 0.94 14.14
N VAL A 213 17.61 1.88 14.10
CA VAL A 213 17.46 3.13 13.34
C VAL A 213 18.73 3.45 12.59
N THR A 214 18.61 3.57 11.28
CA THR A 214 19.61 4.11 10.36
C THR A 214 19.31 5.58 10.13
N ILE A 215 20.23 6.45 10.52
CA ILE A 215 20.08 7.91 10.39
C ILE A 215 20.52 8.33 8.99
N ASP A 216 19.53 8.60 8.14
CA ASP A 216 19.70 9.02 6.75
C ASP A 216 18.92 10.32 6.45
N GLY A 217 18.85 10.71 5.16
CA GLY A 217 18.21 11.94 4.72
C GLY A 217 16.69 12.03 4.95
N ARG A 218 16.03 10.98 5.44
CA ARG A 218 14.60 11.01 5.80
C ARG A 218 14.33 11.82 7.07
N PHE A 219 15.33 11.99 7.94
CA PHE A 219 15.18 12.56 9.27
C PHE A 219 15.68 14.00 9.35
N ASP A 220 14.93 14.95 8.79
CA ASP A 220 15.28 16.36 8.87
C ASP A 220 14.92 16.93 10.26
N ARG A 221 15.87 17.59 10.93
CA ARG A 221 15.67 18.24 12.26
C ARG A 221 15.03 17.33 13.32
N SER A 222 15.13 16.01 13.18
CA SER A 222 14.46 15.06 14.06
C SER A 222 15.31 14.79 15.30
N THR A 223 14.64 14.43 16.40
CA THR A 223 15.27 14.03 17.65
C THR A 223 15.03 12.55 17.87
N PHE A 224 16.02 11.82 18.38
CA PHE A 224 15.95 10.38 18.65
C PHE A 224 16.03 10.15 20.14
N LYS A 225 15.04 9.43 20.70
CA LYS A 225 14.92 9.22 22.13
C LYS A 225 14.78 7.74 22.48
N ASN A 226 15.66 7.25 23.33
CA ASN A 226 15.70 5.84 23.74
C ASN A 226 15.76 4.87 22.53
N CYS A 227 16.44 5.25 21.45
CA CYS A 227 16.57 4.43 20.25
C CYS A 227 17.88 3.65 20.25
N ALA A 228 17.92 2.54 19.50
CA ALA A 228 19.16 1.85 19.16
C ALA A 228 19.59 2.22 17.74
N ILE A 229 20.66 3.00 17.65
CA ILE A 229 21.18 3.58 16.42
C ILE A 229 22.17 2.61 15.80
N THR A 230 21.83 2.06 14.64
CA THR A 230 22.65 1.06 13.95
C THR A 230 23.66 1.70 13.03
N ARG A 231 23.32 2.87 12.45
CA ARG A 231 24.15 3.54 11.47
C ARG A 231 23.82 5.03 11.40
N VAL A 232 24.84 5.86 11.16
CA VAL A 232 24.67 7.28 10.84
C VAL A 232 25.35 7.57 9.51
N ASP A 233 24.57 7.88 8.47
CA ASP A 233 25.08 8.04 7.11
C ASP A 233 25.73 9.40 6.83
N SER A 234 25.25 10.48 7.45
CA SER A 234 25.85 11.80 7.27
C SER A 234 25.50 12.74 8.41
N VAL A 235 26.42 13.66 8.74
CA VAL A 235 26.10 14.83 9.56
C VAL A 235 25.10 15.74 8.84
N ASP A 236 25.09 15.75 7.50
CA ASP A 236 24.17 16.55 6.70
C ASP A 236 22.70 16.16 6.93
N SER A 237 22.44 14.89 7.20
CA SER A 237 21.13 14.39 7.63
C SER A 237 20.66 15.04 8.94
N LEU A 238 21.59 15.57 9.74
CA LEU A 238 21.35 16.26 11.01
C LEU A 238 21.61 17.78 10.93
N ASN A 239 22.14 18.31 9.82
CA ASN A 239 22.73 19.66 9.74
C ASN A 239 21.73 20.81 9.80
N HIS A 240 20.43 20.57 9.65
CA HIS A 240 19.42 21.60 9.89
C HIS A 240 19.00 21.71 11.37
N HIS A 241 19.54 20.86 12.25
CA HIS A 241 19.35 20.98 13.68
C HIS A 241 20.35 21.99 14.25
N ALA A 242 19.86 23.13 14.74
CA ALA A 242 20.70 24.23 15.25
C ALA A 242 21.70 23.79 16.35
N ASN A 243 21.41 22.68 17.04
CA ASN A 243 22.29 22.03 18.01
C ASN A 243 22.20 20.50 17.88
N TYR A 244 22.74 19.90 16.82
CA TYR A 244 22.70 18.44 16.60
C TYR A 244 23.33 17.60 17.74
N LYS A 245 24.06 18.24 18.66
CA LYS A 245 24.46 17.67 19.96
C LYS A 245 23.28 17.09 20.76
N HIS A 246 22.09 17.68 20.61
CA HIS A 246 20.86 17.26 21.28
C HIS A 246 19.93 16.44 20.38
N ALA A 247 20.39 16.04 19.18
CA ALA A 247 19.59 15.20 18.30
C ALA A 247 19.37 13.79 18.88
N PHE A 248 20.19 13.37 19.85
CA PHE A 248 20.09 12.05 20.48
C PHE A 248 19.96 12.18 22.00
N GLU A 249 18.98 11.48 22.57
CA GLU A 249 18.74 11.36 24.00
C GLU A 249 18.62 9.87 24.37
N LYS A 250 19.45 9.40 25.29
CA LYS A 250 19.45 8.04 25.87
C LYS A 250 19.51 6.93 24.82
N CYS A 251 20.16 7.20 23.68
CA CYS A 251 20.26 6.24 22.60
C CYS A 251 21.44 5.28 22.79
N ASP A 252 21.26 4.04 22.33
CA ASP A 252 22.29 3.00 22.27
C ASP A 252 22.99 3.05 20.90
N PHE A 253 24.30 3.27 20.92
CA PHE A 253 25.19 3.27 19.75
C PHE A 253 26.08 2.01 19.70
N SER A 254 25.76 0.96 20.46
CA SER A 254 26.51 -0.30 20.45
C SER A 254 26.54 -0.90 19.03
N ASN A 255 27.74 -1.23 18.53
CA ASN A 255 27.99 -1.66 17.15
C ASN A 255 27.53 -0.66 16.05
N CYS A 256 27.30 0.61 16.40
CA CYS A 256 26.89 1.61 15.41
C CYS A 256 28.02 1.87 14.39
N ILE A 257 27.64 2.09 13.13
CA ILE A 257 28.57 2.49 12.07
C ILE A 257 28.36 3.97 11.76
N PHE A 258 29.36 4.80 12.04
CA PHE A 258 29.42 6.18 11.58
C PHE A 258 30.04 6.22 10.19
N ALA A 259 29.33 6.78 9.21
CA ALA A 259 29.84 6.88 7.85
C ALA A 259 30.67 8.16 7.59
N ASP A 260 30.53 9.15 8.46
CA ASP A 260 31.12 10.48 8.32
C ASP A 260 31.96 10.85 9.54
N GLU A 261 33.25 11.11 9.32
CA GLU A 261 34.20 11.47 10.38
C GLU A 261 33.86 12.79 11.07
N ARG A 262 33.08 13.68 10.43
CA ARG A 262 32.61 14.93 11.04
C ARG A 262 31.79 14.68 12.32
N MET A 263 31.15 13.51 12.47
CA MET A 263 30.43 13.10 13.69
C MET A 263 31.36 12.96 14.91
N LEU A 264 32.66 12.76 14.71
CA LEU A 264 33.65 12.63 15.78
C LEU A 264 34.01 13.98 16.44
N ALA A 265 33.50 15.09 15.93
CA ALA A 265 33.70 16.42 16.54
C ALA A 265 32.68 16.74 17.64
N VAL A 266 31.79 15.79 17.97
CA VAL A 266 30.54 16.05 18.70
C VAL A 266 30.48 15.23 19.96
N ASP A 267 30.29 15.89 21.10
CA ASP A 267 30.11 15.21 22.38
C ASP A 267 28.63 14.86 22.58
N PHE A 268 28.27 13.59 22.39
CA PHE A 268 26.93 13.06 22.59
C PHE A 268 26.66 12.62 24.04
N ARG A 269 27.62 12.76 24.96
CA ARG A 269 27.47 12.26 26.34
C ARG A 269 26.40 13.00 27.14
N GLU A 270 26.18 14.28 26.86
CA GLU A 270 25.17 15.10 27.54
C GLU A 270 23.76 14.55 27.39
N GLY A 271 23.46 13.94 26.24
CA GLY A 271 22.19 13.26 26.01
C GLY A 271 22.09 11.90 26.70
N GLU A 272 23.05 11.50 27.55
CA GLU A 272 23.14 10.15 28.13
C GLU A 272 23.24 9.02 27.08
N ASN A 273 23.65 9.36 25.86
CA ASN A 273 23.88 8.39 24.79
C ASN A 273 25.07 7.50 25.14
N TYR A 274 25.00 6.23 24.79
CA TYR A 274 25.96 5.24 25.27
C TYR A 274 26.31 4.18 24.24
N PHE A 275 27.37 3.43 24.52
CA PHE A 275 27.71 2.18 23.87
C PHE A 275 28.15 1.16 24.92
N ARG A 276 27.98 -0.13 24.64
CA ARG A 276 28.48 -1.21 25.49
C ARG A 276 29.96 -1.47 25.22
N ALA A 277 30.73 -1.72 26.28
CA ALA A 277 32.18 -1.88 26.19
C ALA A 277 32.61 -3.07 25.31
N ASP A 278 31.78 -4.11 25.21
CA ASP A 278 31.97 -5.28 24.35
C ASP A 278 31.56 -5.03 22.88
N ALA A 279 30.91 -3.91 22.60
CA ALA A 279 30.32 -3.57 21.32
C ALA A 279 30.57 -2.08 20.94
N PRO A 280 31.84 -1.63 20.83
CA PRO A 280 32.14 -0.26 20.46
C PRO A 280 31.64 0.09 19.05
N PRO A 281 31.27 1.36 18.79
CA PRO A 281 31.00 1.83 17.45
C PRO A 281 32.22 1.72 16.52
N THR A 282 31.99 1.92 15.22
CA THR A 282 33.05 1.93 14.20
C THR A 282 32.87 3.08 13.23
N LEU A 283 33.97 3.53 12.62
CA LEU A 283 33.96 4.49 11.51
C LEU A 283 34.08 3.72 10.19
N ALA A 284 33.18 3.96 9.25
CA ALA A 284 33.18 3.31 7.94
C ALA A 284 34.48 3.64 7.19
N GLY A 285 35.19 2.59 6.74
CA GLY A 285 36.45 2.75 6.00
C GLY A 285 37.65 3.22 6.83
N GLY A 286 37.46 3.53 8.12
CA GLY A 286 38.53 3.94 9.02
C GLY A 286 39.18 2.76 9.72
N THR A 287 40.51 2.75 9.78
CA THR A 287 41.30 1.81 10.60
C THR A 287 41.89 2.47 11.85
N ALA A 288 41.60 3.76 12.06
CA ALA A 288 42.11 4.52 13.20
C ALA A 288 41.43 4.06 14.50
N ALA A 289 42.21 3.93 15.57
CA ALA A 289 41.67 3.71 16.90
C ALA A 289 40.97 5.01 17.37
N ILE A 290 39.65 4.95 17.52
CA ILE A 290 38.82 6.07 17.97
C ILE A 290 38.51 5.88 19.46
N ASP A 291 38.72 6.91 20.27
CA ASP A 291 38.29 6.91 21.66
C ASP A 291 36.80 7.27 21.74
N TRP A 292 35.94 6.27 21.59
CA TRP A 292 34.49 6.43 21.69
C TRP A 292 34.02 6.91 23.07
N ALA A 293 34.81 6.70 24.13
CA ALA A 293 34.46 7.17 25.46
C ALA A 293 34.59 8.70 25.63
N ALA A 294 35.26 9.38 24.69
CA ALA A 294 35.28 10.83 24.61
C ALA A 294 33.98 11.40 24.00
N LEU A 295 33.22 10.58 23.27
CA LEU A 295 32.05 10.99 22.47
C LEU A 295 30.72 10.47 23.05
N LEU A 296 30.75 9.29 23.66
CA LEU A 296 29.60 8.55 24.17
C LEU A 296 29.90 7.99 25.55
N ASN A 297 28.86 7.78 26.37
CA ASN A 297 29.03 7.15 27.67
C ASN A 297 29.33 5.65 27.49
N ARG A 298 30.38 5.15 28.12
CA ARG A 298 30.67 3.71 28.11
C ARG A 298 29.85 3.00 29.18
N ARG A 299 29.07 1.98 28.81
CA ARG A 299 28.41 1.05 29.73
C ARG A 299 29.10 -0.31 29.71
N GLU A 300 29.06 -1.01 30.84
CA GLU A 300 29.59 -2.38 30.97
C GLU A 300 28.69 -3.41 30.29
#